data_AF-A0A8S3Q8W7-F1
#
_entry.id   AF-A0A8S3Q8W7-F1
#
_cell.length_a   1.000
_cell.length_b   1.000
_cell.length_c   1.000
_cell.angle_alpha   90.00
_cell.angle_beta   90.00
_cell.angle_gamma   90.00
#
_symmetry.space_group_name_H-M   'P 1'
#
loop_
_entity.id
_entity.type
_entity.pdbx_description
1 polymer ?
#
loop_
_entity_poly.entity_id
_entity_poly.type
_entity_poly.pdbx_seq_one_letter_code
_entity_poly.pdbx_strand_id
1 'polypeptide(L)'
;MQQYPNNAYIRSNFHRLRKEYNKSLKLARQKFVNDLVAKLDTLHENNPKLFWETIDKLKNNTVKTNPISISDWHKYMKDLYAADKHENPNFIPTAQDFSDTGPLDFPFTCGEVRKGIHKLKNNKQPGIDLIPNEFIKYEVVTTKDTQTGLVHSDLLSIPVSLEAATRQNILNLMDKDVSDRQLSQVTFLSMGSDNASVMTGRQKGLYAYVKGKQSS
;
A
#
# COMPACT_ATOMS: atom_id res chain seq x y z
N MET A 1 -18.10 22.77 11.71
CA MET A 1 -18.16 22.82 10.23
C MET A 1 -19.58 22.89 9.68
N GLN A 2 -20.62 22.49 10.42
CA GLN A 2 -22.01 22.50 9.92
C GLN A 2 -22.56 23.88 9.56
N GLN A 3 -22.04 24.98 10.14
CA GLN A 3 -22.61 26.31 9.93
C GLN A 3 -22.19 27.00 8.60
N TYR A 4 -21.05 26.62 7.98
CA TYR A 4 -20.57 27.24 6.73
C TYR A 4 -19.82 26.24 5.83
N PRO A 5 -20.50 25.25 5.24
CA PRO A 5 -19.84 24.17 4.47
C PRO A 5 -19.11 24.66 3.21
N ASN A 6 -19.55 25.76 2.61
CA ASN A 6 -19.05 26.24 1.32
C ASN A 6 -17.97 27.34 1.42
N ASN A 7 -17.61 27.79 2.61
CA ASN A 7 -16.57 28.81 2.76
C ASN A 7 -15.17 28.18 2.64
N ALA A 8 -14.52 28.37 1.48
CA ALA A 8 -13.20 27.83 1.17
C ALA A 8 -12.11 28.28 2.16
N TYR A 9 -12.17 29.53 2.63
CA TYR A 9 -11.21 30.07 3.59
C TYR A 9 -11.29 29.36 4.94
N ILE A 10 -12.51 29.18 5.47
CA ILE A 10 -12.74 28.47 6.75
C ILE A 10 -12.24 27.03 6.67
N ARG A 11 -12.52 26.32 5.57
CA ARG A 11 -12.05 24.94 5.35
C ARG A 11 -10.53 24.85 5.31
N SER A 12 -9.88 25.71 4.53
CA SER A 12 -8.42 25.75 4.41
C SER A 12 -7.76 26.02 5.78
N ASN A 13 -8.25 27.02 6.50
CA ASN A 13 -7.73 27.37 7.83
C ASN A 13 -7.91 26.22 8.83
N PHE A 14 -9.07 25.55 8.83
CA PHE A 14 -9.28 24.37 9.68
C PHE A 14 -8.26 23.25 9.38
N HIS A 15 -8.05 22.91 8.11
CA HIS A 15 -7.10 21.86 7.75
C HIS A 15 -5.66 22.22 8.13
N ARG A 16 -5.28 23.50 7.96
CA ARG A 16 -3.98 24.03 8.41
C ARG A 16 -3.82 23.87 9.92
N LEU A 17 -4.79 24.37 10.71
CA LEU A 17 -4.76 24.29 12.18
C LEU A 17 -4.76 22.83 12.66
N ARG A 18 -5.54 21.95 12.04
CA ARG A 18 -5.54 20.52 12.35
C ARG A 18 -4.17 19.88 12.10
N LYS A 19 -3.50 20.25 11.00
CA LYS A 19 -2.14 19.77 10.68
C LYS A 19 -1.12 20.27 11.69
N GLU A 20 -1.20 21.54 12.08
CA GLU A 20 -0.34 22.14 13.12
C GLU A 20 -0.55 21.47 14.47
N TYR A 21 -1.80 21.27 14.89
CA TYR A 21 -2.14 20.56 16.11
C TYR A 21 -1.57 19.12 16.13
N ASN A 22 -1.78 18.36 15.06
CA ASN A 22 -1.22 17.00 14.94
C ASN A 22 0.32 17.00 14.96
N LYS A 23 0.95 18.01 14.36
CA LYS A 23 2.42 18.18 14.42
C LYS A 23 2.86 18.42 15.86
N SER A 24 2.20 19.31 16.61
CA SER A 24 2.49 19.58 18.01
C SER A 24 2.30 18.35 18.90
N LEU A 25 1.23 17.56 18.67
CA LEU A 25 1.03 16.28 19.36
C LEU A 25 2.18 15.30 19.11
N LYS A 26 2.63 15.19 17.85
CA LYS A 26 3.76 14.31 17.50
C LYS A 26 5.04 14.75 18.20
N LEU A 27 5.33 16.05 18.20
CA LEU A 27 6.52 16.61 18.86
C LEU A 27 6.47 16.42 20.38
N ALA A 28 5.33 16.70 21.02
CA ALA A 28 5.16 16.50 22.45
C ALA A 28 5.34 15.02 22.85
N ARG A 29 4.78 14.09 22.06
CA ARG A 29 4.97 12.65 22.28
C ARG A 29 6.43 12.23 22.11
N GLN A 30 7.09 12.70 21.06
CA GLN A 30 8.50 12.39 20.83
C GLN A 30 9.39 12.93 21.95
N LYS A 31 9.14 14.17 22.39
CA LYS A 31 9.84 14.78 23.52
C LYS A 31 9.66 13.94 24.79
N PHE A 32 8.42 13.57 25.13
CA PHE A 32 8.14 12.72 26.29
C PHE A 32 8.88 11.38 26.24
N VAL A 33 8.91 10.72 25.07
CA VAL A 33 9.64 9.45 24.90
C VAL A 33 11.15 9.66 25.07
N ASN A 34 11.72 10.71 24.48
CA ASN A 34 13.14 11.01 24.61
C ASN A 34 13.52 11.32 26.07
N ASP A 35 12.71 12.12 26.75
CA ASP A 35 12.91 12.47 28.16
C ASP A 35 12.82 11.22 29.05
N LEU A 36 11.89 10.30 28.74
CA LEU A 36 11.76 9.01 29.44
C LEU A 36 12.98 8.12 29.23
N VAL A 37 13.50 8.03 27.99
CA VAL A 37 14.71 7.24 27.67
C VAL A 37 15.93 7.81 28.40
N ALA A 38 16.15 9.13 28.33
CA ALA A 38 17.24 9.77 29.05
C ALA A 38 17.15 9.53 30.58
N LYS A 39 15.94 9.58 31.14
CA LYS A 39 15.70 9.25 32.54
C LYS A 39 15.99 7.77 32.85
N LEU A 40 15.69 6.86 31.94
CA LEU A 40 16.01 5.44 32.11
C LEU A 40 17.52 5.19 32.04
N ASP A 41 18.23 5.81 31.10
CA ASP A 41 19.69 5.67 30.98
C ASP A 41 20.41 6.16 32.25
N THR A 42 20.01 7.33 32.75
CA THR A 42 20.54 7.86 34.03
C THR A 42 20.22 6.98 35.24
N LEU A 43 19.03 6.36 35.29
CA LEU A 43 18.66 5.44 36.36
C LEU A 43 19.41 4.11 36.28
N HIS A 44 19.71 3.63 35.07
CA HIS A 44 20.43 2.37 34.86
C HIS A 44 21.82 2.40 35.51
N GLU A 45 22.54 3.52 35.38
CA GLU A 45 23.88 3.70 35.95
C GLU A 45 23.86 3.94 37.47
N ASN A 46 22.87 4.69 37.97
CA ASN A 46 22.86 5.17 39.36
C ASN A 46 22.03 4.29 40.32
N ASN A 47 20.95 3.66 39.85
CA ASN A 47 20.02 2.90 40.68
C ASN A 47 19.26 1.83 39.87
N PRO A 48 19.85 0.64 39.68
CA PRO A 48 19.28 -0.41 38.84
C PRO A 48 17.94 -0.94 39.37
N LYS A 49 17.68 -0.85 40.68
CA LYS A 49 16.39 -1.29 41.26
C LYS A 49 15.25 -0.40 40.80
N LEU A 50 15.42 0.92 40.90
CA LEU A 50 14.41 1.89 40.48
C LEU A 50 14.20 1.89 38.95
N PHE A 51 15.26 1.58 38.20
CA PHE A 51 15.17 1.35 36.75
C PHE A 51 14.16 0.23 36.43
N TRP A 52 14.32 -0.96 37.02
CA TRP A 52 13.43 -2.09 36.77
C TRP A 52 11.99 -1.82 37.22
N GLU A 53 11.79 -1.17 38.37
CA GLU A 53 10.46 -0.74 38.82
C GLU A 53 9.78 0.20 37.82
N THR A 54 10.54 1.08 37.16
CA THR A 54 10.02 2.01 36.15
C THR A 54 9.68 1.27 34.85
N ILE A 55 10.53 0.33 34.43
CA ILE A 55 10.28 -0.54 33.26
C ILE A 55 9.02 -1.39 33.46
N ASP A 56 8.83 -1.95 34.65
CA ASP A 56 7.66 -2.79 34.92
C ASP A 56 6.37 -1.97 34.92
N LYS A 57 6.38 -0.73 35.39
CA LYS A 57 5.25 0.21 35.24
C LYS A 57 4.94 0.51 33.77
N LEU A 58 5.96 0.60 32.90
CA LEU A 58 5.78 0.84 31.47
C LEU A 58 5.24 -0.40 30.74
N LYS A 59 5.70 -1.60 31.11
CA LYS A 59 5.18 -2.88 30.58
C LYS A 59 3.73 -3.12 31.01
N ASN A 60 3.40 -2.72 32.24
CA ASN A 60 2.05 -2.83 32.81
C ASN A 60 1.14 -1.67 32.42
N ASN A 61 1.46 -0.91 31.36
CA ASN A 61 0.44 -0.14 30.66
C ASN A 61 -0.56 -1.15 30.11
N THR A 62 -1.56 -1.42 30.93
CA THR A 62 -2.69 -2.29 30.68
C THR A 62 -3.13 -2.06 29.25
N VAL A 63 -3.00 -3.11 28.45
CA VAL A 63 -3.70 -3.18 27.17
C VAL A 63 -5.13 -2.79 27.52
N LYS A 64 -5.55 -1.60 27.10
CA LYS A 64 -6.93 -1.16 27.35
C LYS A 64 -7.77 -2.20 26.65
N THR A 65 -8.35 -3.10 27.43
CA THR A 65 -9.26 -4.10 26.92
C THR A 65 -10.36 -3.32 26.23
N ASN A 66 -10.62 -3.65 24.97
CA ASN A 66 -11.71 -3.03 24.25
C ASN A 66 -12.99 -3.22 25.10
N PRO A 67 -13.71 -2.14 25.46
CA PRO A 67 -14.92 -2.28 26.27
C PRO A 67 -16.01 -3.09 25.57
N ILE A 68 -15.90 -3.26 24.25
CA ILE A 68 -16.83 -4.02 23.42
C ILE A 68 -16.36 -5.46 23.33
N SER A 69 -17.22 -6.40 23.73
CA SER A 69 -16.92 -7.82 23.63
C SER A 69 -16.91 -8.29 22.16
N ILE A 70 -16.21 -9.39 21.88
CA ILE A 70 -16.22 -10.02 20.55
C ILE A 70 -17.65 -10.40 20.13
N SER A 71 -18.49 -10.80 21.08
CA SER A 71 -19.89 -11.14 20.83
C SER A 71 -20.69 -9.91 20.38
N ASP A 72 -20.47 -8.75 21.01
CA ASP A 72 -21.14 -7.50 20.62
C ASP A 72 -20.72 -7.05 19.21
N TRP A 73 -19.44 -7.19 18.88
CA TRP A 73 -18.94 -6.96 17.52
C TRP A 73 -19.59 -7.89 16.51
N HIS A 74 -19.66 -9.18 16.82
CA HIS A 74 -20.27 -10.18 15.95
C HIS A 74 -21.76 -9.90 15.73
N LYS A 75 -22.49 -9.56 16.79
CA LYS A 75 -23.90 -9.17 16.71
C LYS A 75 -24.07 -7.92 15.85
N TYR A 76 -23.30 -6.87 16.11
CA TYR A 76 -23.34 -5.64 15.32
C TYR A 76 -23.09 -5.90 13.83
N MET A 77 -22.04 -6.67 13.49
CA MET A 77 -21.75 -7.01 12.10
C MET A 77 -22.86 -7.85 11.49
N LYS A 78 -23.38 -8.84 12.21
CA LYS A 78 -24.50 -9.65 11.75
C LYS A 78 -25.72 -8.80 11.45
N ASP A 79 -26.07 -7.85 12.32
CA ASP A 79 -27.20 -6.95 12.13
C ASP A 79 -26.95 -5.97 10.96
N LEU A 80 -25.72 -5.46 10.83
CA LEU A 80 -25.31 -4.57 9.73
C LEU A 80 -25.42 -5.23 8.37
N TYR A 81 -25.07 -6.52 8.27
CA TYR A 81 -25.17 -7.32 7.05
C TYR A 81 -26.48 -8.12 6.93
N ALA A 82 -27.40 -7.98 7.89
CA ALA A 82 -28.70 -8.64 7.84
C ALA A 82 -29.75 -7.86 7.02
N ALA A 83 -29.45 -6.60 6.65
CA ALA A 83 -30.18 -5.84 5.63
C ALA A 83 -29.36 -5.91 4.33
N ASP A 84 -29.80 -6.53 3.23
CA ASP A 84 -31.14 -6.60 2.67
C ASP A 84 -31.59 -8.03 2.36
N LYS A 85 -32.63 -8.51 3.06
CA LYS A 85 -33.50 -9.59 2.55
C LYS A 85 -34.59 -9.06 1.59
N HIS A 86 -34.32 -7.94 0.93
CA HIS A 86 -35.11 -7.48 -0.21
C HIS A 86 -34.59 -8.04 -1.55
N GLU A 87 -33.67 -9.03 -1.51
CA GLU A 87 -33.52 -9.92 -2.65
C GLU A 87 -34.81 -10.74 -2.77
N ASN A 88 -35.69 -10.29 -3.66
CA ASN A 88 -36.74 -11.13 -4.20
C ASN A 88 -36.04 -12.40 -4.73
N PRO A 89 -36.28 -13.59 -4.14
CA PRO A 89 -35.56 -14.81 -4.53
C PRO A 89 -35.84 -15.24 -5.99
N ASN A 90 -36.73 -14.52 -6.67
CA ASN A 90 -37.04 -14.67 -8.09
C ASN A 90 -36.37 -13.60 -8.99
N PHE A 91 -35.50 -12.72 -8.47
CA PHE A 91 -34.70 -11.85 -9.32
C PHE A 91 -33.54 -12.65 -9.90
N ILE A 92 -33.83 -13.42 -10.94
CA ILE A 92 -32.82 -13.92 -11.87
C ILE A 92 -32.64 -12.77 -12.86
N PRO A 93 -31.47 -12.08 -12.90
CA PRO A 93 -31.21 -11.09 -13.92
C PRO A 93 -31.33 -11.79 -15.27
N THR A 94 -32.34 -11.43 -16.04
CA THR A 94 -32.50 -11.96 -17.40
C THR A 94 -31.49 -11.23 -18.29
N ALA A 95 -30.95 -11.89 -19.32
CA ALA A 95 -29.98 -11.24 -20.22
C ALA A 95 -30.51 -9.95 -20.89
N GLN A 96 -31.83 -9.74 -20.89
CA GLN A 96 -32.49 -8.52 -21.33
C GLN A 96 -32.33 -7.33 -20.37
N ASP A 97 -32.07 -7.55 -19.07
CA ASP A 97 -31.88 -6.47 -18.10
C ASP A 97 -30.51 -5.76 -18.25
N PHE A 98 -29.63 -6.29 -19.11
CA PHE A 98 -28.33 -5.70 -19.47
C PHE A 98 -28.34 -5.04 -20.87
N SER A 99 -29.48 -4.98 -21.56
CA SER A 99 -29.54 -4.38 -22.89
C SER A 99 -29.68 -2.85 -22.89
N ASP A 100 -30.02 -2.26 -21.74
CA ASP A 100 -29.90 -0.82 -21.55
C ASP A 100 -28.43 -0.50 -21.28
N THR A 101 -27.67 -0.27 -22.35
CA THR A 101 -26.30 0.26 -22.27
C THR A 101 -26.36 1.69 -21.73
N GLY A 102 -26.51 1.80 -20.42
CA GLY A 102 -26.40 3.07 -19.73
C GLY A 102 -25.00 3.63 -19.93
N PRO A 103 -24.78 4.93 -19.66
CA PRO A 103 -23.46 5.53 -19.75
C PRO A 103 -22.39 4.92 -18.81
N LEU A 104 -22.78 3.97 -17.96
CA LEU A 104 -21.90 3.22 -17.07
C LEU A 104 -21.51 1.84 -17.61
N ASP A 105 -22.18 1.35 -18.65
CA ASP A 105 -21.95 0.02 -19.24
C ASP A 105 -21.02 0.07 -20.47
N PHE A 106 -20.45 1.25 -20.75
CA PHE A 106 -19.42 1.35 -21.77
C PHE A 106 -18.18 0.55 -21.36
N PRO A 107 -17.53 -0.16 -22.29
CA PRO A 107 -16.27 -0.83 -22.01
C PRO A 107 -15.24 0.19 -21.56
N PHE A 108 -14.54 -0.11 -20.46
CA PHE A 108 -13.48 0.76 -19.96
C PHE A 108 -12.38 0.91 -21.00
N THR A 109 -11.97 2.15 -21.26
CA THR A 109 -10.80 2.42 -22.08
C THR A 109 -9.52 2.14 -21.30
N CYS A 110 -8.43 1.76 -21.99
CA CYS A 110 -7.12 1.63 -21.35
C CYS A 110 -6.68 2.92 -20.62
N GLY A 111 -7.09 4.08 -21.14
CA GLY A 111 -6.82 5.38 -20.51
C GLY A 111 -7.53 5.56 -19.17
N GLU A 112 -8.76 5.10 -19.04
CA GLU A 112 -9.52 5.14 -17.78
C GLU A 112 -8.94 4.19 -16.74
N VAL A 113 -8.64 2.95 -17.15
CA VAL A 113 -7.97 1.96 -16.29
C VAL A 113 -6.66 2.53 -15.75
N ARG A 114 -5.83 3.11 -16.63
CA ARG A 114 -4.57 3.75 -16.25
C ARG A 114 -4.78 4.90 -15.27
N LYS A 115 -5.77 5.77 -15.50
CA LYS A 115 -6.14 6.86 -14.56
C LYS A 115 -6.60 6.30 -13.20
N GLY A 116 -7.34 5.20 -13.18
CA GLY A 116 -7.75 4.49 -11.97
C GLY A 116 -6.56 3.98 -11.17
N ILE A 117 -5.65 3.26 -11.82
CA ILE A 117 -4.42 2.73 -11.22
C ILE A 117 -3.57 3.85 -10.61
N HIS A 118 -3.38 4.97 -11.32
CA HIS A 118 -2.60 6.12 -10.83
C HIS A 118 -3.23 6.78 -9.59
N LYS A 119 -4.56 6.74 -9.45
CA LYS A 119 -5.29 7.29 -8.30
C LYS A 119 -5.27 6.41 -7.06
N LEU A 120 -4.85 5.14 -7.17
CA LEU A 120 -4.73 4.25 -6.01
C LEU A 120 -3.78 4.87 -4.97
N LYS A 121 -4.07 4.72 -3.68
CA LYS A 121 -3.22 5.26 -2.61
C LYS A 121 -2.22 4.18 -2.18
N ASN A 122 -0.97 4.58 -2.00
CA ASN A 122 0.08 3.70 -1.47
C ASN A 122 -0.17 3.41 0.04
N ASN A 123 0.41 2.32 0.54
CA ASN A 123 0.31 1.78 1.88
C ASN A 123 -1.13 1.51 2.32
N LYS A 124 -1.99 1.16 1.35
CA LYS A 124 -3.30 0.61 1.65
C LYS A 124 -3.15 -0.87 1.95
N GLN A 125 -3.94 -1.35 2.90
CA GLN A 125 -4.02 -2.77 3.18
C GLN A 125 -4.50 -3.48 1.90
N PRO A 126 -3.83 -4.56 1.48
CA PRO A 126 -4.23 -5.30 0.30
C PRO A 126 -5.62 -5.92 0.48
N GLY A 127 -6.28 -6.22 -0.63
CA GLY A 127 -7.59 -6.86 -0.65
C GLY A 127 -7.51 -8.34 -0.25
N ILE A 128 -8.60 -9.07 -0.50
CA ILE A 128 -8.66 -10.53 -0.31
C ILE A 128 -7.66 -11.27 -1.23
N ASP A 129 -7.29 -10.64 -2.34
CA ASP A 129 -6.26 -11.09 -3.28
C ASP A 129 -4.83 -10.94 -2.73
N LEU A 130 -4.65 -10.24 -1.61
CA LEU A 130 -3.36 -9.91 -1.00
C LEU A 130 -2.43 -9.09 -1.92
N ILE A 131 -2.96 -8.44 -2.96
CA ILE A 131 -2.18 -7.62 -3.89
C ILE A 131 -2.17 -6.15 -3.41
N PRO A 132 -1.00 -5.59 -3.06
CA PRO A 132 -0.91 -4.19 -2.66
C PRO A 132 -1.03 -3.26 -3.88
N ASN A 133 -1.59 -2.07 -3.68
CA ASN A 133 -1.80 -1.07 -4.74
C ASN A 133 -0.51 -0.67 -5.47
N GLU A 134 0.63 -0.73 -4.78
CA GLU A 134 1.95 -0.51 -5.33
C GLU A 134 2.21 -1.47 -6.49
N PHE A 135 1.92 -2.75 -6.29
CA PHE A 135 2.17 -3.78 -7.30
C PHE A 135 1.40 -3.47 -8.59
N ILE A 136 0.12 -3.13 -8.45
CA ILE A 136 -0.77 -2.74 -9.56
C ILE A 136 -0.24 -1.49 -10.32
N LYS A 137 0.48 -0.59 -9.63
CA LYS A 137 1.04 0.62 -10.25
C LYS A 137 2.35 0.39 -10.99
N TYR A 138 3.18 -0.54 -10.53
CA TYR A 138 4.55 -0.69 -11.00
C TYR A 138 4.72 -1.68 -12.15
N GLU A 139 3.65 -2.38 -12.54
CA GLU A 139 3.68 -3.42 -13.57
C GLU A 139 3.60 -2.89 -15.01
N VAL A 140 4.09 -1.66 -15.24
CA VAL A 140 4.08 -1.01 -16.54
C VAL A 140 5.50 -0.95 -17.10
N VAL A 141 5.77 -1.75 -18.13
CA VAL A 141 7.00 -1.61 -18.93
C VAL A 141 6.84 -0.42 -19.84
N THR A 142 7.82 0.48 -19.76
CA THR A 142 7.87 1.66 -20.61
C THR A 142 9.05 1.52 -21.57
N THR A 143 8.76 1.37 -22.86
CA THR A 143 9.75 1.40 -23.93
C THR A 143 9.74 2.77 -24.59
N LYS A 144 10.90 3.23 -25.05
CA LYS A 144 11.01 4.46 -25.84
C LYS A 144 11.58 4.10 -27.20
N ASP A 145 10.84 4.37 -28.25
CA ASP A 145 11.33 4.26 -29.61
C ASP A 145 12.38 5.35 -29.84
N THR A 146 13.58 4.93 -30.24
CA THR A 146 14.72 5.81 -30.47
C THR A 146 14.58 6.65 -31.74
N GLN A 147 13.82 6.19 -32.72
CA GLN A 147 13.66 6.89 -33.99
C GLN A 147 12.55 7.94 -33.89
N THR A 148 11.41 7.58 -33.29
CA THR A 148 10.25 8.48 -33.18
C THR A 148 10.24 9.28 -31.88
N GLY A 149 11.00 8.87 -30.86
CA GLY A 149 10.97 9.43 -29.52
C GLY A 149 9.70 9.08 -28.73
N LEU A 150 8.80 8.27 -29.30
CA LEU A 150 7.53 7.92 -28.70
C LEU A 150 7.73 6.93 -27.55
N VAL A 151 7.00 7.17 -26.47
CA VAL A 151 7.04 6.33 -25.27
C VAL A 151 5.83 5.38 -25.31
N HIS A 152 6.09 4.08 -25.38
CA HIS A 152 5.09 3.04 -25.30
C HIS A 152 5.09 2.45 -23.89
N SER A 153 3.91 2.30 -23.30
CA SER A 153 3.76 1.80 -21.93
C SER A 153 2.78 0.63 -21.92
N ASP A 154 3.33 -0.57 -21.81
CA ASP A 154 2.60 -1.82 -21.76
C ASP A 154 2.54 -2.38 -20.36
N LEU A 155 1.37 -2.89 -19.99
CA LEU A 155 1.22 -3.65 -18.76
C LEU A 155 1.85 -5.02 -18.98
N LEU A 156 2.78 -5.43 -18.12
CA LEU A 156 3.22 -6.81 -18.11
C LEU A 156 2.09 -7.69 -17.57
N SER A 157 2.00 -8.90 -18.11
CA SER A 157 1.10 -9.92 -17.59
C SER A 157 1.57 -10.31 -16.20
N ILE A 158 0.67 -10.28 -15.22
CA ILE A 158 0.97 -10.66 -13.84
C ILE A 158 1.26 -12.16 -13.79
N PRO A 159 2.52 -12.59 -13.64
CA PRO A 159 2.81 -13.99 -13.64
C PRO A 159 2.52 -14.52 -12.23
N VAL A 160 1.56 -15.44 -12.13
CA VAL A 160 1.21 -16.06 -10.84
C VAL A 160 2.30 -17.08 -10.49
N SER A 161 3.05 -16.82 -9.42
CA SER A 161 3.99 -17.80 -8.87
C SER A 161 3.24 -18.80 -8.00
N LEU A 162 3.35 -20.09 -8.34
CA LEU A 162 2.90 -21.20 -7.48
C LEU A 162 3.90 -21.50 -6.36
N GLU A 163 5.12 -20.99 -6.48
CA GLU A 163 6.19 -21.18 -5.50
C GLU A 163 6.29 -20.01 -4.52
N ALA A 164 7.01 -20.22 -3.43
CA ALA A 164 7.33 -19.16 -2.47
C ALA A 164 8.00 -17.97 -3.18
N ALA A 165 7.63 -16.75 -2.76
CA ALA A 165 8.13 -15.48 -3.27
C ALA A 165 9.59 -15.20 -2.85
N THR A 166 10.49 -16.12 -3.21
CA THR A 166 11.93 -15.96 -3.02
C THR A 166 12.49 -15.07 -4.13
N ARG A 167 13.62 -14.41 -3.85
CA ARG A 167 14.33 -13.59 -4.84
C ARG A 167 14.58 -14.33 -6.16
N GLN A 168 15.04 -15.58 -6.08
CA GLN A 168 15.39 -16.36 -7.27
C GLN A 168 14.15 -16.67 -8.11
N ASN A 169 13.04 -17.01 -7.45
CA ASN A 169 11.79 -17.34 -8.14
C ASN A 169 11.22 -16.11 -8.84
N ILE A 170 11.26 -14.94 -8.20
CA ILE A 170 10.82 -13.68 -8.80
C ILE A 170 11.68 -13.33 -10.01
N LEU A 171 13.02 -13.46 -9.92
CA LEU A 171 13.91 -13.20 -11.05
C LEU A 171 13.70 -14.17 -12.20
N ASN A 172 13.56 -15.47 -11.94
CA ASN A 172 13.30 -16.47 -12.98
C ASN A 172 11.97 -16.20 -13.71
N LEU A 173 10.96 -15.75 -12.96
CA LEU A 173 9.63 -15.43 -13.46
C LEU A 173 9.66 -14.16 -14.32
N MET A 174 10.41 -13.13 -13.92
CA MET A 174 10.69 -11.96 -14.74
C MET A 174 11.48 -12.33 -16.01
N ASP A 175 12.54 -13.12 -15.89
CA ASP A 175 13.38 -13.55 -17.01
C ASP A 175 12.60 -14.36 -18.04
N LYS A 176 11.68 -15.21 -17.59
CA LYS A 176 10.77 -15.94 -18.44
C LYS A 176 9.83 -15.00 -19.21
N ASP A 177 9.14 -14.08 -18.53
CA ASP A 177 8.21 -13.14 -19.18
C ASP A 177 8.94 -12.22 -20.18
N VAL A 178 10.15 -11.77 -19.85
CA VAL A 178 11.01 -11.00 -20.76
C VAL A 178 11.41 -11.82 -21.98
N SER A 179 11.79 -13.09 -21.79
CA SER A 179 12.18 -13.99 -22.88
C SER A 179 11.00 -14.32 -23.80
N ASP A 180 9.83 -14.59 -23.24
CA ASP A 180 8.59 -14.89 -23.98
C ASP A 180 8.18 -13.71 -24.88
N ARG A 181 8.49 -12.48 -24.48
CA ARG A 181 8.24 -11.25 -25.24
C ARG A 181 9.34 -10.89 -26.24
N GLN A 182 10.37 -11.74 -26.39
CA GLN A 182 11.55 -11.48 -27.23
C GLN A 182 12.27 -10.17 -26.87
N LEU A 183 12.15 -9.71 -25.62
CA LEU A 183 12.85 -8.54 -25.12
C LEU A 183 14.24 -8.96 -24.66
N SER A 184 15.28 -8.26 -25.12
CA SER A 184 16.63 -8.51 -24.65
C SER A 184 16.82 -7.90 -23.26
N GLN A 185 17.34 -8.68 -22.32
CA GLN A 185 17.74 -8.19 -20.99
C GLN A 185 18.74 -7.02 -21.05
N VAL A 186 19.48 -6.89 -22.16
CA VAL A 186 20.46 -5.82 -22.36
C VAL A 186 19.78 -4.47 -22.63
N THR A 187 18.48 -4.47 -22.92
CA THR A 187 17.71 -3.28 -23.32
C THR A 187 17.05 -2.57 -22.11
N PHE A 188 17.06 -3.16 -20.91
CA PHE A 188 16.46 -2.53 -19.74
C PHE A 188 17.34 -1.38 -19.23
N LEU A 189 16.80 -0.16 -19.31
CA LEU A 189 17.49 1.05 -18.86
C LEU A 189 17.56 1.13 -17.32
N SER A 190 16.48 0.72 -16.65
CA SER A 190 16.37 0.72 -15.19
C SER A 190 15.25 -0.22 -14.74
N MET A 191 15.37 -0.72 -13.51
CA MET A 191 14.33 -1.49 -12.83
C MET A 191 14.07 -0.83 -11.47
N GLY A 192 12.83 -0.43 -11.23
CA GLY A 192 12.40 0.14 -9.95
C GLY A 192 11.68 -0.90 -9.11
N SER A 193 12.11 -1.09 -7.86
CA SER A 193 11.38 -1.89 -6.86
C SER A 193 11.38 -1.15 -5.53
N ASP A 194 10.23 -1.08 -4.87
CA ASP A 194 10.06 -0.44 -3.56
C ASP A 194 10.62 -1.31 -2.42
N ASN A 195 10.57 -2.63 -2.57
CA ASN A 195 11.10 -3.60 -1.62
C ASN A 195 12.43 -4.18 -2.08
N ALA A 196 13.41 -3.29 -2.26
CA ALA A 196 14.78 -3.67 -2.64
C ALA A 196 15.36 -4.78 -1.75
N SER A 197 14.93 -4.89 -0.47
CA SER A 197 15.41 -5.95 0.41
C SER A 197 15.08 -7.38 -0.04
N VAL A 198 13.93 -7.57 -0.70
CA VAL A 198 13.51 -8.86 -1.28
C VAL A 198 14.25 -9.11 -2.60
N MET A 199 14.43 -8.07 -3.40
CA MET A 199 15.04 -8.18 -4.75
C MET A 199 16.57 -8.18 -4.76
N THR A 200 17.21 -7.56 -3.76
CA THR A 200 18.67 -7.37 -3.70
C THR A 200 19.32 -8.07 -2.50
N GLY A 201 18.52 -8.62 -1.57
CA GLY A 201 19.00 -9.29 -0.37
C GLY A 201 19.81 -8.35 0.54
N ARG A 202 20.96 -8.82 1.05
CA ARG A 202 21.85 -8.02 1.92
C ARG A 202 22.57 -6.87 1.21
N GLN A 203 22.55 -6.83 -0.13
CA GLN A 203 23.20 -5.79 -0.92
C GLN A 203 22.17 -4.70 -1.25
N LYS A 204 21.87 -3.83 -0.28
CA LYS A 204 21.01 -2.66 -0.50
C LYS A 204 21.83 -1.56 -1.16
N GLY A 205 21.65 -1.37 -2.45
CA GLY A 205 22.30 -0.32 -3.22
C GLY A 205 21.92 -0.42 -4.69
N LEU A 206 21.51 0.70 -5.27
CA LEU A 206 21.15 0.95 -6.66
C LEU A 206 21.64 -0.14 -7.66
N TYR A 207 20.77 -1.08 -8.03
CA TYR A 207 21.01 -1.90 -9.23
C TYR A 207 20.57 -1.08 -10.44
N ALA A 208 21.49 -0.27 -10.98
CA ALA A 208 21.46 -0.02 -12.42
C ALA A 208 21.96 -1.32 -13.07
N TYR A 209 21.10 -2.06 -13.75
CA TYR A 209 21.47 -3.30 -14.43
C TYR A 209 22.34 -2.96 -15.65
N VAL A 210 23.59 -2.58 -15.42
CA VAL A 210 24.61 -2.52 -16.46
C VAL A 210 25.36 -3.84 -16.40
N LYS A 211 24.80 -4.86 -17.05
CA LYS A 211 25.57 -6.06 -17.38
C LYS A 211 26.48 -5.71 -18.55
N GLY A 212 27.59 -5.03 -18.24
CA GLY A 212 28.76 -5.09 -19.12
C GLY A 212 29.12 -6.55 -19.26
N LYS A 213 28.94 -7.13 -20.45
CA LYS A 213 29.65 -8.34 -20.83
C LYS A 213 31.13 -8.06 -20.55
N GLN A 214 31.66 -8.63 -19.47
CA GLN A 214 33.09 -8.86 -19.38
C GLN A 214 33.39 -9.93 -20.43
N SER A 215 33.77 -9.46 -21.62
CA SER A 215 34.47 -10.27 -22.59
C SER A 215 35.78 -10.73 -21.93
N SER A 216 35.96 -12.04 -21.85
CA SER A 216 37.28 -12.67 -21.69
C SER A 216 38.12 -12.41 -22.93
#